data_AF-A0A2G3L872-F1
#
_entry.id   AF-A0A2G3L872-F1
#
_cell.length_a   1.000
_cell.length_b   1.000
_cell.length_c   1.000
_cell.angle_alpha   90.00
_cell.angle_beta   90.00
_cell.angle_gamma   90.00
#
_symmetry.space_group_name_H-M   'P 1'
#
loop_
_entity.id
_entity.type
_entity.pdbx_description
1 polymer ?
#
loop_
_entity_poly.entity_id
_entity_poly.type
_entity_poly.pdbx_seq_one_letter_code
_entity_poly.pdbx_strand_id
1 'polypeptide(L)' 'ERINGILKGEFLLNRPADLKQASKMVAQSVRIYNQERPHTALQYKTPDAVHRAFLQQ' A
#
# COMPACT_ATOMS: atom_id res chain seq x y z
N GLU A 1 8.82 -10.27 3.80
CA GLU A 1 8.01 -9.55 4.82
C GLU A 1 8.15 -8.02 4.88
N ARG A 2 9.01 -7.34 4.09
CA ARG A 2 9.23 -5.88 4.19
C ARG A 2 7.97 -5.00 4.00
N ILE A 3 7.09 -5.38 3.08
CA ILE A 3 5.84 -4.64 2.80
C ILE A 3 4.93 -4.67 4.02
N ASN A 4 4.80 -5.82 4.69
CA ASN A 4 3.95 -5.95 5.89
C ASN A 4 4.45 -5.06 7.03
N GLY A 5 5.77 -4.93 7.20
CA GLY A 5 6.36 -4.00 8.18
C GLY A 5 6.00 -2.55 7.88
N ILE A 6 6.07 -2.14 6.60
CA ILE A 6 5.68 -0.79 6.16
C ILE A 6 4.19 -0.54 6.39
N LEU A 7 3.32 -1.47 5.95
CA LEU A 7 1.87 -1.31 6.10
C LEU A 7 1.47 -1.18 7.58
N LYS A 8 2.06 -1.99 8.45
CA LYS A 8 1.82 -1.94 9.90
C LYS A 8 2.39 -0.68 10.56
N GLY A 9 3.60 -0.27 10.17
CA GLY A 9 4.31 0.85 10.80
C GLY A 9 3.87 2.24 10.33
N GLU A 10 3.44 2.39 9.07
CA GLU A 10 3.12 3.70 8.48
C GLU A 10 1.61 3.95 8.37
N PHE A 11 0.78 2.91 8.23
CA PHE A 11 -0.65 3.08 7.89
C PHE A 11 -1.61 2.48 8.91
N LEU A 12 -1.24 1.41 9.62
CA LEU A 12 -2.08 0.79 10.66
C LEU A 12 -1.72 1.30 12.06
N LEU A 13 -1.73 2.63 12.23
CA LEU A 13 -1.28 3.31 13.46
C LEU A 13 -2.23 3.10 14.64
N ASN A 14 -3.49 2.76 14.38
CA ASN A 14 -4.51 2.51 15.40
C ASN A 14 -4.95 1.04 15.37
N ARG A 15 -5.28 0.52 16.56
CA ARG A 15 -5.87 -0.81 16.67
C ARG A 15 -7.33 -0.76 16.20
N PRO A 16 -7.75 -1.64 15.27
CA PRO A 16 -9.15 -1.76 14.89
C PRO A 16 -9.97 -2.32 16.06
N ALA A 17 -11.21 -1.84 16.19
CA ALA A 17 -12.20 -2.30 17.17
C ALA A 17 -12.73 -3.71 16.85
N ASP A 18 -12.83 -4.04 15.57
CA ASP A 18 -13.35 -5.32 15.09
C ASP A 18 -12.71 -5.76 13.76
N LEU A 19 -12.98 -7.00 13.34
CA LEU A 19 -12.41 -7.57 12.13
C LEU A 19 -12.83 -6.83 10.86
N LYS A 20 -14.06 -6.31 10.78
CA LYS A 20 -14.54 -5.57 9.62
C LYS A 20 -13.79 -4.24 9.50
N GLN A 21 -13.56 -3.56 10.62
CA GLN A 21 -12.72 -2.37 10.64
C GLN A 21 -11.27 -2.71 10.26
N ALA A 22 -10.71 -3.79 10.79
CA ALA A 22 -9.36 -4.25 10.45
C ALA A 22 -9.20 -4.47 8.95
N SER A 23 -10.14 -5.18 8.31
CA SER A 23 -10.13 -5.42 6.87
C SER A 23 -10.20 -4.12 6.07
N LYS A 24 -11.04 -3.16 6.49
CA LYS A 24 -11.11 -1.84 5.85
C LYS A 24 -9.80 -1.08 5.95
N MET A 25 -9.20 -1.05 7.14
CA MET A 25 -7.93 -0.37 7.37
C MET A 25 -6.82 -0.99 6.52
N VAL A 26 -6.71 -2.32 6.47
CA VAL A 26 -5.73 -3.02 5.63
C VAL A 26 -5.94 -2.70 4.15
N ALA A 27 -7.19 -2.76 3.66
CA ALA A 27 -7.50 -2.44 2.27
C ALA A 27 -7.11 -0.99 1.91
N GLN A 28 -7.39 -0.04 2.80
CA GLN A 28 -6.99 1.35 2.63
C GLN A 28 -5.47 1.51 2.60
N SER A 29 -4.76 0.89 3.55
CA SER A 29 -3.29 0.93 3.61
C SER A 29 -2.66 0.37 2.34
N VAL A 30 -3.15 -0.76 1.84
CA VAL A 30 -2.68 -1.35 0.58
C VAL A 30 -2.96 -0.43 -0.60
N ARG A 31 -4.14 0.20 -0.65
CA ARG A 31 -4.50 1.14 -1.72
C ARG A 31 -3.54 2.32 -1.74
N ILE A 32 -3.30 2.97 -0.59
CA ILE A 32 -2.41 4.12 -0.49
C ILE A 32 -0.97 3.73 -0.86
N TYR A 33 -0.49 2.60 -0.36
CA TYR A 33 0.84 2.09 -0.71
C TYR A 33 1.00 1.88 -2.23
N ASN A 34 0.01 1.27 -2.88
CA ASN A 34 0.10 0.95 -4.30
C ASN A 34 -0.12 2.16 -5.21
N GLN A 35 -1.00 3.08 -4.83
CA GLN A 35 -1.46 4.15 -5.73
C GLN A 35 -0.82 5.49 -5.45
N GLU A 36 -0.41 5.76 -4.21
CA GLU A 36 -0.06 7.10 -3.75
C GLU A 36 1.40 7.20 -3.28
N ARG A 37 1.99 6.09 -2.81
CA ARG A 37 3.37 6.08 -2.31
C ARG A 37 4.37 6.09 -3.48
N PRO A 38 5.23 7.11 -3.62
CA PRO A 38 6.32 7.08 -4.58
C PRO A 38 7.46 6.21 -4.06
N HIS A 39 8.05 5.39 -4.94
CA HIS A 39 9.18 4.53 -4.58
C HIS A 39 10.45 4.94 -5.31
N THR A 40 11.53 5.15 -4.56
CA THR A 40 12.86 5.48 -5.13
C THR A 40 13.34 4.41 -6.11
N ALA A 41 13.15 3.13 -5.78
CA ALA A 41 13.47 2.00 -6.66
C ALA A 41 12.65 1.99 -7.97
N LEU A 42 11.50 2.67 -8.00
CA LEU A 42 10.63 2.81 -9.17
C LEU A 42 10.78 4.19 -9.83
N GLN A 43 11.90 4.88 -9.63
CA GLN A 43 12.13 6.25 -10.13
C GLN A 43 11.02 7.23 -9.68
N TYR A 44 10.62 7.14 -8.41
CA TYR A 44 9.54 7.91 -7.80
C TYR A 44 8.14 7.65 -8.39
N LYS A 45 7.97 6.57 -9.16
CA LYS A 45 6.66 6.07 -9.57
C LYS A 45 6.01 5.25 -8.46
N THR A 46 4.71 5.10 -8.55
CA THR A 46 3.93 4.22 -7.67
C THR A 46 3.94 2.79 -8.22
N PRO A 47 3.79 1.77 -7.38
CA PRO A 47 3.73 0.38 -7.84
C PRO A 47 2.66 0.16 -8.90
N ASP A 48 1.50 0.78 -8.72
CA ASP A 48 0.37 0.72 -9.64
C ASP A 48 0.65 1.39 -11.00
N ALA A 49 1.36 2.52 -11.01
CA ALA A 49 1.78 3.17 -12.26
C ALA A 49 2.74 2.29 -13.08
N VAL A 50 3.70 1.63 -12.42
CA VAL A 50 4.63 0.71 -13.09
C VAL A 50 3.89 -0.54 -13.58
N HIS A 51 2.98 -1.08 -12.78
CA HIS A 51 2.19 -2.25 -13.17
C HIS A 51 1.31 -1.98 -14.40
N ARG A 52 0.60 -0.84 -14.44
CA ARG A 52 -0.18 -0.44 -15.62
C ARG A 52 0.68 -0.28 -16.87
N ALA A 53 1.84 0.36 -16.76
CA ALA A 53 2.75 0.53 -17.89
C ALA A 53 3.28 -0.81 -18.42
N PHE A 54 3.44 -1.83 -17.56
CA PHE A 54 3.80 -3.18 -17.98
C PHE A 54 2.67 -3.88 -18.73
N LEU A 55 1.41 -3.75 -18.29
CA LEU A 55 0.25 -4.38 -18.93
C LEU A 55 -0.13 -3.77 -20.29
N GLN A 56 0.40 -2.59 -20.62
CA GLN A 56 0.14 -1.87 -21.87
C GLN A 56 1.22 -2.12 -22.94
N GLN A 57 2.20 -2.99 -22.66
CA GLN A 57 3.24 -3.44 -23.58
C GLN A 57 2.90 -4.81 -24.15
#